data_AF-A0AAV7JBP4-F1
#
_entry.id   AF-A0AAV7JBP4-F1
#
_cell.length_a   1.000
_cell.length_b   1.000
_cell.length_c   1.000
_cell.angle_alpha   90.00
_cell.angle_beta   90.00
_cell.angle_gamma   90.00
#
_symmetry.space_group_name_H-M   'P 1'
#
loop_
_entity.id
_entity.type
_entity.pdbx_description
1 polymer ?
#
loop_
_entity_poly.entity_id
_entity_poly.type
_entity_poly.pdbx_seq_one_letter_code
_entity_poly.pdbx_strand_id
1 'polypeptide(L)'
;MQSSLLTNELASNKIVSMSYHPLSNTEHNPNNMSRPLHYHQYTPQNLNGYPNLHNFSQSSSQLSAPTVAPALPPLNDIQIHSQNLTGYTPPQKMYKLSNSSPPNLCVEACQTALSTQRAYVIKEHITLFLERTSSRLNLMPGTSQKISEFQDSVLDENLVFITVSTPEEVPSYVTKSSVPCMNQDRMPPSIHIYQLYEGGPTYEDIDEDEVGVNRQVASHWMLPSSQFEELWESLVFQTGLKATLINYAKTLLLFSTRGVNSSLIACNRIILLYGPPGTGKTSLCRGLAQKLSIQLNERFTHCQLVEINSHSLFSKWFSESGKLVQKMFDSVRDLAADRNALICILIDEVESLAAARSAFVSGSEPSDALRVVNAMLTQIDSLRTLPNVMIFCTSNITGAIDLAFIDRADIKQYIGNPSKDAIYRILQSCLQEMMRAGLVSPPQPLLDERALHLTEFVENEATLLSLSLYRLAQACEGISGRCLRKLPLLAFSSLLDTGHTGTEQLSVGASDFIQGLEQIAHQQFKEREELLMNNYKSDSFKFRGKIQD
;
A
#
# COMPACT_ATOMS: atom_id res chain seq x y z
N MET A 1 -22.62 47.46 -7.62
CA MET A 1 -22.43 48.65 -8.48
C MET A 1 -20.92 48.81 -8.66
N GLN A 2 -20.34 48.99 -9.85
CA GLN A 2 -20.83 49.05 -11.24
C GLN A 2 -19.68 48.53 -12.14
N SER A 3 -19.91 47.66 -13.12
CA SER A 3 -19.89 47.95 -14.58
C SER A 3 -18.76 48.87 -15.08
N SER A 4 -18.03 48.61 -16.17
CA SER A 4 -18.20 47.56 -17.22
C SER A 4 -17.04 47.53 -18.23
N LEU A 5 -16.85 46.35 -18.85
CA LEU A 5 -16.56 46.02 -20.26
C LEU A 5 -16.07 47.13 -21.25
N LEU A 6 -15.09 46.77 -22.10
CA LEU A 6 -14.96 46.96 -23.58
C LEU A 6 -13.48 46.66 -23.98
N THR A 7 -13.11 45.47 -24.52
CA THR A 7 -13.22 44.92 -25.90
C THR A 7 -12.08 45.25 -26.90
N ASN A 8 -11.40 44.18 -27.33
CA ASN A 8 -10.92 43.85 -28.69
C ASN A 8 -10.14 44.85 -29.58
N GLU A 9 -8.89 44.49 -29.90
CA GLU A 9 -8.32 44.50 -31.27
C GLU A 9 -7.62 43.12 -31.47
N LEU A 10 -7.98 42.32 -32.49
CA LEU A 10 -7.43 42.27 -33.86
C LEU A 10 -5.94 41.84 -33.97
N ALA A 11 -5.46 41.07 -34.95
CA ALA A 11 -5.93 39.86 -35.68
C ALA A 11 -4.96 39.59 -36.87
N SER A 12 -4.47 38.36 -37.05
CA SER A 12 -3.97 37.79 -38.34
C SER A 12 -3.53 36.33 -38.16
N ASN A 13 -4.29 35.32 -38.60
CA ASN A 13 -4.48 34.82 -39.98
C ASN A 13 -3.29 34.05 -40.59
N LYS A 14 -3.45 32.72 -40.69
CA LYS A 14 -3.40 32.02 -42.00
C LYS A 14 -4.17 30.68 -41.96
N ILE A 15 -4.91 30.40 -43.02
CA ILE A 15 -5.78 29.21 -43.19
C ILE A 15 -5.50 28.60 -44.57
N VAL A 16 -5.33 27.28 -44.65
CA VAL A 16 -5.53 26.43 -45.85
C VAL A 16 -5.81 25.00 -45.36
N SER A 17 -6.76 24.18 -45.84
CA SER A 17 -8.13 24.43 -46.33
C SER A 17 -8.85 23.07 -46.42
N MET A 18 -10.11 22.94 -45.97
CA MET A 18 -10.92 21.74 -46.23
C MET A 18 -11.49 21.73 -47.67
N SER A 19 -11.85 20.54 -48.16
CA SER A 19 -12.72 20.37 -49.34
C SER A 19 -13.74 19.25 -49.11
N TYR A 20 -15.02 19.62 -49.01
CA TYR A 20 -16.19 18.72 -49.01
C TYR A 20 -16.99 18.96 -50.30
N HIS A 21 -17.73 17.95 -50.77
CA HIS A 21 -18.93 18.17 -51.60
C HIS A 21 -19.96 17.02 -51.38
N PRO A 22 -21.29 17.25 -51.52
CA PRO A 22 -22.27 16.35 -50.89
C PRO A 22 -23.47 15.89 -51.77
N LEU A 23 -24.37 15.10 -51.17
CA LEU A 23 -25.80 14.87 -51.48
C LEU A 23 -26.23 14.10 -52.75
N SER A 24 -27.02 13.02 -52.53
CA SER A 24 -28.30 12.76 -53.24
C SER A 24 -29.14 11.70 -52.51
N ASN A 25 -30.47 11.88 -52.42
CA ASN A 25 -31.41 10.96 -51.77
C ASN A 25 -32.03 9.93 -52.75
N THR A 26 -32.52 8.80 -52.22
CA THR A 26 -33.67 8.04 -52.75
C THR A 26 -34.45 7.37 -51.60
N GLU A 27 -35.77 7.24 -51.71
CA GLU A 27 -36.69 6.79 -50.65
C GLU A 27 -37.45 5.50 -50.99
N HIS A 28 -38.12 4.91 -49.98
CA HIS A 28 -39.23 3.92 -50.08
C HIS A 28 -38.85 2.50 -50.61
N ASN A 29 -39.54 1.39 -50.29
CA ASN A 29 -40.68 1.14 -49.39
C ASN A 29 -40.59 -0.31 -48.82
N PRO A 30 -41.21 -0.66 -47.67
CA PRO A 30 -41.20 -2.03 -47.12
C PRO A 30 -42.40 -2.87 -47.59
N ASN A 31 -42.33 -4.21 -47.52
CA ASN A 31 -43.54 -5.04 -47.48
C ASN A 31 -43.36 -6.50 -46.98
N ASN A 32 -44.37 -6.91 -46.19
CA ASN A 32 -44.90 -8.26 -45.90
C ASN A 32 -44.07 -9.47 -45.39
N MET A 33 -44.59 -9.98 -44.28
CA MET A 33 -44.47 -11.33 -43.70
C MET A 33 -44.76 -12.49 -44.67
N SER A 34 -44.20 -13.68 -44.39
CA SER A 34 -44.99 -14.92 -44.13
C SER A 34 -44.14 -16.11 -43.62
N ARG A 35 -44.82 -17.10 -43.03
CA ARG A 35 -44.35 -18.37 -42.39
C ARG A 35 -44.82 -19.59 -43.23
N PRO A 36 -44.57 -20.89 -42.88
CA PRO A 36 -43.40 -21.60 -42.30
C PRO A 36 -43.13 -23.02 -42.94
N LEU A 37 -42.29 -23.87 -42.30
CA LEU A 37 -42.16 -25.36 -42.44
C LEU A 37 -41.47 -25.88 -43.74
N HIS A 38 -40.87 -27.09 -43.85
CA HIS A 38 -41.03 -28.37 -43.12
C HIS A 38 -39.71 -29.23 -42.98
N TYR A 39 -39.83 -30.55 -42.74
CA TYR A 39 -38.80 -31.53 -42.31
C TYR A 39 -38.30 -32.50 -43.42
N HIS A 40 -37.07 -33.02 -43.28
CA HIS A 40 -36.63 -34.45 -43.34
C HIS A 40 -35.08 -34.49 -43.46
N GLN A 41 -34.30 -35.19 -42.60
CA GLN A 41 -34.12 -36.64 -42.38
C GLN A 41 -33.54 -37.43 -43.57
N TYR A 42 -32.36 -38.04 -43.39
CA TYR A 42 -32.00 -39.38 -43.92
C TYR A 42 -30.76 -39.98 -43.20
N THR A 43 -30.75 -41.29 -42.97
CA THR A 43 -29.60 -42.14 -42.58
C THR A 43 -29.73 -43.52 -43.23
N PRO A 44 -28.63 -44.17 -43.66
CA PRO A 44 -28.15 -45.45 -43.05
C PRO A 44 -26.61 -45.68 -43.19
N GLN A 45 -25.94 -46.77 -42.74
CA GLN A 45 -26.05 -47.64 -41.55
C GLN A 45 -24.68 -48.39 -41.33
N ASN A 46 -24.52 -48.96 -40.12
CA ASN A 46 -23.60 -50.01 -39.61
C ASN A 46 -22.70 -50.84 -40.56
N LEU A 47 -21.53 -51.24 -40.02
CA LEU A 47 -21.04 -52.64 -40.02
C LEU A 47 -20.03 -52.88 -38.85
N ASN A 48 -19.73 -54.15 -38.53
CA ASN A 48 -19.13 -54.60 -37.24
C ASN A 48 -17.64 -55.01 -37.32
N GLY A 49 -16.94 -55.06 -36.17
CA GLY A 49 -15.75 -55.93 -36.00
C GLY A 49 -14.77 -55.62 -34.84
N TYR A 50 -14.75 -56.47 -33.80
CA TYR A 50 -13.61 -56.66 -32.87
C TYR A 50 -12.73 -57.83 -33.37
N PRO A 51 -11.43 -57.90 -33.01
CA PRO A 51 -11.02 -58.84 -31.93
C PRO A 51 -9.81 -58.37 -31.06
N ASN A 52 -9.38 -59.23 -30.13
CA ASN A 52 -8.36 -59.01 -29.10
C ASN A 52 -7.03 -59.74 -29.36
N LEU A 53 -5.94 -59.16 -28.82
CA LEU A 53 -4.77 -59.78 -28.14
C LEU A 53 -3.94 -60.96 -28.72
N HIS A 54 -2.68 -60.95 -28.25
CA HIS A 54 -1.73 -62.06 -28.03
C HIS A 54 -0.74 -62.51 -29.12
N ASN A 55 0.52 -62.61 -28.65
CA ASN A 55 1.64 -63.46 -29.09
C ASN A 55 2.25 -63.24 -30.49
N PHE A 56 3.56 -62.94 -30.51
CA PHE A 56 4.57 -63.92 -30.94
C PHE A 56 5.95 -63.60 -30.33
N SER A 57 6.85 -64.58 -30.32
CA SER A 57 8.22 -64.48 -29.79
C SER A 57 9.17 -65.41 -30.57
N GLN A 58 10.48 -65.37 -30.24
CA GLN A 58 11.60 -66.12 -30.86
C GLN A 58 12.10 -65.54 -32.22
N SER A 59 13.41 -65.56 -32.55
CA SER A 59 14.63 -65.81 -31.74
C SER A 59 15.93 -65.47 -32.51
N SER A 60 17.03 -65.22 -31.76
CA SER A 60 18.45 -65.35 -32.18
C SER A 60 19.01 -64.40 -33.28
N SER A 61 20.31 -64.03 -33.32
CA SER A 61 21.44 -64.25 -32.38
C SER A 61 22.67 -63.40 -32.76
N GLN A 62 23.51 -63.03 -31.76
CA GLN A 62 24.90 -62.49 -31.88
C GLN A 62 25.01 -61.09 -32.54
N LEU A 63 25.82 -60.12 -32.09
CA LEU A 63 26.79 -59.91 -30.97
C LEU A 63 26.92 -58.36 -30.79
N SER A 64 27.46 -57.72 -29.73
CA SER A 64 28.17 -58.16 -28.51
C SER A 64 27.88 -57.20 -27.31
N ALA A 65 28.74 -57.22 -26.28
CA ALA A 65 28.80 -56.32 -25.11
C ALA A 65 30.30 -55.97 -24.85
N PRO A 66 30.75 -55.23 -23.79
CA PRO A 66 30.06 -54.66 -22.60
C PRO A 66 30.26 -53.12 -22.48
N THR A 67 29.76 -52.36 -21.48
CA THR A 67 29.97 -52.46 -20.01
C THR A 67 28.85 -51.76 -19.23
N VAL A 68 28.54 -52.24 -18.02
CA VAL A 68 27.43 -51.80 -17.15
C VAL A 68 27.94 -51.07 -15.90
N ALA A 69 27.21 -50.04 -15.46
CA ALA A 69 27.30 -49.48 -14.11
C ALA A 69 26.05 -49.87 -13.29
N PRO A 70 26.17 -50.35 -12.04
CA PRO A 70 25.04 -50.82 -11.23
C PRO A 70 24.31 -49.68 -10.49
N ALA A 71 23.07 -49.96 -10.05
CA ALA A 71 22.17 -48.99 -9.41
C ALA A 71 22.31 -48.91 -7.88
N LEU A 72 21.70 -47.86 -7.29
CA LEU A 72 21.65 -47.61 -5.85
C LEU A 72 20.65 -48.51 -5.11
N PRO A 73 20.96 -48.97 -3.87
CA PRO A 73 19.98 -49.54 -2.94
C PRO A 73 19.25 -48.44 -2.12
N PRO A 74 18.06 -48.74 -1.54
CA PRO A 74 17.26 -47.77 -0.78
C PRO A 74 17.71 -47.60 0.69
N LEU A 75 17.20 -46.56 1.36
CA LEU A 75 17.45 -46.30 2.78
C LEU A 75 16.75 -47.31 3.71
N ASN A 76 17.39 -47.61 4.84
CA ASN A 76 16.73 -47.88 6.11
C ASN A 76 17.66 -47.58 7.30
N ASP A 77 17.04 -47.48 8.48
CA ASP A 77 17.60 -47.49 9.83
C ASP A 77 18.58 -46.38 10.28
N ILE A 78 18.08 -45.56 11.20
CA ILE A 78 18.82 -44.56 11.98
C ILE A 78 19.25 -45.21 13.31
N GLN A 79 20.54 -45.14 13.65
CA GLN A 79 20.98 -45.21 15.05
C GLN A 79 21.99 -44.10 15.37
N ILE A 80 21.84 -43.53 16.56
CA ILE A 80 22.63 -42.39 17.04
C ILE A 80 23.74 -42.91 17.95
N HIS A 81 24.98 -42.48 17.71
CA HIS A 81 26.07 -42.61 18.67
C HIS A 81 26.68 -41.25 18.95
N SER A 82 26.50 -40.78 20.18
CA SER A 82 27.11 -39.59 20.73
C SER A 82 28.46 -39.94 21.36
N GLN A 83 29.53 -39.24 20.96
CA GLN A 83 30.79 -39.21 21.70
C GLN A 83 31.25 -37.78 21.86
N ASN A 84 31.59 -37.40 23.09
CA ASN A 84 32.11 -36.08 23.42
C ASN A 84 33.60 -36.00 23.08
N LEU A 85 34.01 -34.92 22.44
CA LEU A 85 35.40 -34.45 22.45
C LEU A 85 35.42 -33.00 22.92
N THR A 86 36.06 -32.76 24.06
CA THR A 86 36.15 -31.46 24.72
C THR A 86 37.48 -30.77 24.39
N GLY A 87 37.48 -29.43 24.44
CA GLY A 87 38.72 -28.64 24.51
C GLY A 87 39.11 -27.88 23.24
N TYR A 88 38.40 -26.79 22.94
CA TYR A 88 39.02 -25.67 22.21
C TYR A 88 38.41 -24.33 22.65
N THR A 89 39.22 -23.47 23.27
CA THR A 89 38.84 -22.11 23.68
C THR A 89 39.70 -21.09 22.93
N PRO A 90 39.16 -20.37 21.92
CA PRO A 90 39.88 -19.30 21.25
C PRO A 90 40.07 -18.08 22.18
N PRO A 91 41.15 -17.29 22.01
CA PRO A 91 41.52 -16.25 22.96
C PRO A 91 40.59 -15.03 22.92
N GLN A 92 40.10 -14.61 24.08
CA GLN A 92 39.37 -13.35 24.24
C GLN A 92 40.31 -12.14 24.06
N LYS A 93 40.33 -11.54 22.87
CA LYS A 93 40.78 -10.16 22.70
C LYS A 93 39.60 -9.23 22.92
N MET A 94 39.63 -8.44 24.01
CA MET A 94 38.72 -7.31 24.18
C MET A 94 39.01 -6.25 23.11
N TYR A 95 38.16 -6.18 22.10
CA TYR A 95 38.08 -5.00 21.24
C TYR A 95 37.25 -3.93 21.96
N LYS A 96 37.87 -2.77 22.23
CA LYS A 96 37.12 -1.59 22.65
C LYS A 96 36.17 -1.20 21.52
N LEU A 97 34.87 -1.12 21.77
CA LEU A 97 33.95 -0.47 20.84
C LEU A 97 34.31 1.01 20.79
N SER A 98 34.85 1.45 19.65
CA SER A 98 35.15 2.86 19.38
C SER A 98 34.25 3.32 18.24
N ASN A 99 33.38 4.28 18.56
CA ASN A 99 32.58 5.13 17.67
C ASN A 99 31.85 4.41 16.51
N SER A 100 30.54 4.21 16.69
CA SER A 100 29.63 3.80 15.62
C SER A 100 29.67 4.76 14.43
N SER A 101 30.01 4.25 13.25
CA SER A 101 29.78 4.93 11.98
C SER A 101 28.27 5.09 11.73
N PRO A 102 27.79 6.25 11.21
CA PRO A 102 26.39 6.40 10.85
C PRO A 102 26.01 5.41 9.73
N PRO A 103 24.77 4.88 9.73
CA PRO A 103 24.30 3.98 8.68
C PRO A 103 24.03 4.73 7.36
N ASN A 104 23.89 3.98 6.27
CA ASN A 104 23.55 4.51 4.94
C ASN A 104 22.27 5.38 5.00
N LEU A 105 22.42 6.70 4.91
CA LEU A 105 21.31 7.64 4.99
C LEU A 105 20.52 7.66 3.68
N CYS A 106 19.19 7.58 3.78
CA CYS A 106 18.29 7.82 2.65
C CYS A 106 17.71 9.24 2.77
N VAL A 107 17.93 10.05 1.74
CA VAL A 107 17.58 11.48 1.75
C VAL A 107 16.60 11.75 0.62
N GLU A 108 15.41 12.20 0.97
CA GLU A 108 14.36 12.57 0.01
C GLU A 108 14.25 14.09 -0.03
N ALA A 109 14.50 14.71 -1.18
CA ALA A 109 14.57 16.16 -1.33
C ALA A 109 13.43 16.67 -2.23
N CYS A 110 12.55 17.49 -1.65
CA CYS A 110 11.41 18.08 -2.35
C CYS A 110 11.84 19.38 -3.03
N GLN A 111 11.98 19.36 -4.35
CA GLN A 111 12.35 20.50 -5.18
C GLN A 111 11.15 21.44 -5.37
N THR A 112 11.39 22.76 -5.31
CA THR A 112 10.33 23.77 -5.53
C THR A 112 9.83 23.70 -6.96
N ALA A 113 8.52 23.89 -7.18
CA ALA A 113 7.92 23.79 -8.52
C ALA A 113 8.39 24.86 -9.53
N LEU A 114 9.10 25.89 -9.05
CA LEU A 114 9.73 26.94 -9.86
C LEU A 114 11.22 26.70 -10.11
N SER A 115 11.84 25.71 -9.46
CA SER A 115 13.27 25.44 -9.62
C SER A 115 13.57 24.80 -10.98
N THR A 116 14.41 25.45 -11.77
CA THR A 116 15.01 24.89 -12.99
C THR A 116 16.40 24.30 -12.73
N GLN A 117 16.83 24.18 -11.47
CA GLN A 117 18.18 23.76 -11.12
C GLN A 117 18.39 22.26 -11.36
N ARG A 118 19.57 21.90 -11.87
CA ARG A 118 19.89 20.51 -12.25
C ARG A 118 20.12 19.66 -11.00
N ALA A 119 19.52 18.47 -11.00
CA ALA A 119 19.55 17.54 -9.87
C ALA A 119 20.97 17.27 -9.31
N TYR A 120 22.01 17.17 -10.15
CA TYR A 120 23.38 16.92 -9.64
C TYR A 120 23.91 18.05 -8.75
N VAL A 121 23.60 19.33 -9.06
CA VAL A 121 24.02 20.49 -8.26
C VAL A 121 23.32 20.46 -6.90
N ILE A 122 22.03 20.11 -6.89
CA ILE A 122 21.25 19.94 -5.66
C ILE A 122 21.81 18.78 -4.83
N LYS A 123 22.15 17.63 -5.44
CA LYS A 123 22.80 16.50 -4.72
C LYS A 123 24.16 16.91 -4.12
N GLU A 124 24.95 17.72 -4.82
CA GLU A 124 26.24 18.22 -4.34
C GLU A 124 26.07 19.14 -3.11
N HIS A 125 25.18 20.14 -3.19
CA HIS A 125 24.88 21.02 -2.06
C HIS A 125 24.25 20.26 -0.87
N ILE A 126 23.33 19.30 -1.10
CA ILE A 126 22.79 18.44 -0.03
C ILE A 126 23.92 17.64 0.64
N THR A 127 24.87 17.10 -0.13
CA THR A 127 26.00 16.34 0.43
C THR A 127 26.84 17.25 1.34
N LEU A 128 27.20 18.45 0.88
CA LEU A 128 27.95 19.43 1.67
C LEU A 128 27.19 19.90 2.91
N PHE A 129 25.87 20.11 2.81
CA PHE A 129 25.00 20.45 3.95
C PHE A 129 25.00 19.34 5.01
N LEU A 130 24.86 18.08 4.59
CA LEU A 130 24.87 16.93 5.49
C LEU A 130 26.23 16.72 6.15
N GLU A 131 27.35 16.94 5.44
CA GLU A 131 28.69 16.88 6.03
C GLU A 131 28.93 17.97 7.09
N ARG A 132 28.43 19.20 6.84
CA ARG A 132 28.48 20.29 7.83
C ARG A 132 27.59 20.01 9.05
N THR A 133 26.46 19.32 8.86
CA THR A 133 25.37 19.23 9.85
C THR A 133 25.32 17.87 10.57
N SER A 134 26.07 16.85 10.12
CA SER A 134 25.99 15.47 10.63
C SER A 134 26.18 15.31 12.14
N SER A 135 26.89 16.24 12.81
CA SER A 135 27.08 16.24 14.27
C SER A 135 25.95 16.92 15.06
N ARG A 136 24.97 17.52 14.37
CA ARG A 136 23.77 18.17 14.95
C ARG A 136 22.48 17.40 14.64
N LEU A 137 22.52 16.49 13.67
CA LEU A 137 21.39 15.62 13.33
C LEU A 137 21.23 14.52 14.39
N ASN A 138 20.24 14.69 15.29
CA ASN A 138 19.86 13.69 16.29
C ASN A 138 19.07 12.51 15.66
N LEU A 139 19.62 11.93 14.59
CA LEU A 139 19.02 10.83 13.83
C LEU A 139 19.28 9.50 14.54
N MET A 140 18.32 9.07 15.36
CA MET A 140 18.30 7.71 15.90
C MET A 140 17.99 6.68 14.81
N PRO A 141 18.40 5.40 14.95
CA PRO A 141 18.02 4.36 14.00
C PRO A 141 16.50 4.20 13.88
N GLY A 142 16.01 4.12 12.65
CA GLY A 142 14.59 4.07 12.29
C GLY A 142 13.82 5.39 12.40
N THR A 143 14.51 6.54 12.46
CA THR A 143 13.86 7.87 12.50
C THR A 143 14.04 8.65 11.20
N SER A 144 13.09 9.54 10.93
CA SER A 144 13.11 10.48 9.81
C SER A 144 12.96 11.90 10.34
N GLN A 145 13.81 12.82 9.87
CA GLN A 145 13.77 14.24 10.21
C GLN A 145 13.53 15.08 8.95
N LYS A 146 12.45 15.88 8.95
CA LYS A 146 12.18 16.91 7.93
C LYS A 146 12.99 18.17 8.28
N ILE A 147 13.62 18.78 7.29
CA ILE A 147 14.47 19.97 7.42
C ILE A 147 14.12 20.93 6.28
N SER A 148 13.74 22.15 6.60
CA SER A 148 13.33 23.21 5.66
C SER A 148 14.17 24.50 5.75
N GLU A 149 15.22 24.49 6.57
CA GLU A 149 16.17 25.60 6.71
C GLU A 149 17.57 25.05 6.49
N PHE A 150 18.27 25.53 5.44
CA PHE A 150 19.55 24.94 5.02
C PHE A 150 20.76 25.82 5.33
N GLN A 151 20.58 27.14 5.43
CA GLN A 151 21.68 28.10 5.55
C GLN A 151 22.66 27.99 4.35
N ASP A 152 22.11 27.69 3.17
CA ASP A 152 22.82 27.49 1.91
C ASP A 152 21.88 27.94 0.78
N SER A 153 22.20 29.10 0.17
CA SER A 153 21.27 29.80 -0.73
C SER A 153 20.80 28.96 -1.91
N VAL A 154 21.61 28.01 -2.39
CA VAL A 154 21.21 27.13 -3.50
C VAL A 154 20.16 26.11 -3.04
N LEU A 155 20.21 25.66 -1.79
CA LEU A 155 19.18 24.80 -1.21
C LEU A 155 17.93 25.60 -0.83
N ASP A 156 18.11 26.73 -0.13
CA ASP A 156 17.02 27.59 0.34
C ASP A 156 16.20 28.21 -0.84
N GLU A 157 16.79 28.39 -2.03
CA GLU A 157 16.07 28.82 -3.26
C GLU A 157 15.37 27.68 -4.02
N ASN A 158 15.88 26.43 -3.94
CA ASN A 158 15.49 25.35 -4.85
C ASN A 158 14.77 24.17 -4.19
N LEU A 159 14.77 24.07 -2.85
CA LEU A 159 14.09 23.02 -2.10
C LEU A 159 13.01 23.59 -1.17
N VAL A 160 11.90 22.87 -1.02
CA VAL A 160 10.90 23.12 0.02
C VAL A 160 11.36 22.50 1.35
N PHE A 161 11.93 21.30 1.28
CA PHE A 161 12.51 20.58 2.41
C PHE A 161 13.36 19.38 1.93
N ILE A 162 14.17 18.82 2.83
CA ILE A 162 14.64 17.43 2.75
C ILE A 162 14.11 16.62 3.93
N THR A 163 13.82 15.35 3.69
CA THR A 163 13.58 14.35 4.73
C THR A 163 14.79 13.42 4.78
N VAL A 164 15.58 13.52 5.85
CA VAL A 164 16.71 12.61 6.10
C VAL A 164 16.19 11.44 6.93
N SER A 165 16.39 10.22 6.45
CA SER A 165 15.94 9.00 7.11
C SER A 165 17.08 8.01 7.35
N THR A 166 17.08 7.40 8.52
CA THR A 166 17.96 6.27 8.85
C THR A 166 17.25 4.94 8.58
N PRO A 167 17.97 3.88 8.19
CA PRO A 167 17.40 2.53 8.20
C PRO A 167 17.01 2.14 9.64
N GLU A 168 15.89 1.43 9.76
CA GLU A 168 15.51 0.74 10.99
C GLU A 168 16.54 -0.37 11.30
N GLU A 169 16.86 -0.60 12.58
CA GLU A 169 17.72 -1.73 12.96
C GLU A 169 17.04 -3.05 12.55
N VAL A 170 17.74 -3.84 11.74
CA VAL A 170 17.23 -5.13 11.26
C VAL A 170 17.14 -6.09 12.45
N PRO A 171 15.98 -6.75 12.69
CA PRO A 171 15.81 -7.67 13.80
C PRO A 171 16.89 -8.78 13.85
N SER A 172 17.32 -9.10 15.07
CA SER A 172 18.48 -9.96 15.35
C SER A 172 18.38 -11.42 14.88
N TYR A 173 17.23 -11.85 14.35
CA TYR A 173 17.08 -13.14 13.67
C TYR A 173 17.67 -13.15 12.25
N VAL A 174 17.91 -11.98 11.63
CA VAL A 174 18.74 -11.88 10.42
C VAL A 174 20.19 -12.12 10.85
N THR A 175 20.65 -13.35 10.62
CA THR A 175 21.84 -13.91 11.26
C THR A 175 23.11 -13.06 11.12
N LYS A 176 23.96 -13.08 12.15
CA LYS A 176 25.35 -12.57 12.12
C LYS A 176 26.30 -13.43 11.23
N SER A 177 25.79 -13.96 10.12
CA SER A 177 26.50 -14.86 9.21
C SER A 177 26.80 -14.17 7.89
N SER A 178 28.08 -13.84 7.66
CA SER A 178 28.65 -13.66 6.31
C SER A 178 27.96 -12.66 5.37
N VAL A 179 27.63 -11.45 5.84
CA VAL A 179 27.81 -10.28 4.95
C VAL A 179 29.33 -10.01 4.90
N PRO A 180 29.97 -9.94 3.71
CA PRO A 180 31.39 -9.60 3.64
C PRO A 180 31.61 -8.19 4.17
N CYS A 181 32.43 -8.06 5.22
CA CYS A 181 32.91 -6.79 5.73
C CYS A 181 33.95 -6.18 4.76
N MET A 182 33.46 -5.68 3.63
CA MET A 182 34.24 -4.77 2.80
C MET A 182 34.49 -3.46 3.58
N ASN A 183 35.56 -2.75 3.21
CA ASN A 183 36.25 -1.80 4.09
C ASN A 183 35.39 -0.62 4.58
N GLN A 184 35.87 0.01 5.64
CA GLN A 184 35.29 1.18 6.30
C GLN A 184 35.44 2.48 5.48
N ASP A 185 34.83 2.52 4.30
CA ASP A 185 34.57 3.76 3.57
C ASP A 185 33.12 4.23 3.85
N ARG A 186 32.92 5.55 3.92
CA ARG A 186 31.56 6.11 4.05
C ARG A 186 30.79 5.84 2.76
N MET A 187 29.83 4.92 2.80
CA MET A 187 28.80 4.81 1.75
C MET A 187 28.10 6.19 1.61
N PRO A 188 28.06 6.78 0.40
CA PRO A 188 27.41 8.07 0.20
C PRO A 188 25.90 7.96 0.45
N PRO A 189 25.24 9.04 0.91
CA PRO A 189 23.80 9.06 1.12
C PRO A 189 23.05 8.80 -0.20
N SER A 190 21.97 8.01 -0.16
CA SER A 190 21.09 7.82 -1.32
C SER A 190 20.13 9.01 -1.41
N ILE A 191 20.55 10.04 -2.15
CA ILE A 191 19.79 11.28 -2.35
C ILE A 191 18.83 11.13 -3.54
N HIS A 192 17.53 11.22 -3.26
CA HIS A 192 16.43 11.20 -4.23
C HIS A 192 15.79 12.59 -4.31
N ILE A 193 15.95 13.28 -5.43
CA ILE A 193 15.31 14.59 -5.66
C ILE A 193 14.01 14.38 -6.45
N TYR A 194 12.93 14.99 -5.98
CA TYR A 194 11.60 14.87 -6.58
C TYR A 194 10.84 16.19 -6.48
N GLN A 195 9.85 16.37 -7.34
CA GLN A 195 8.89 17.47 -7.28
C GLN A 195 7.51 16.90 -6.95
N LEU A 196 6.71 17.61 -6.16
CA LEU A 196 5.33 17.22 -5.89
C LEU A 196 4.41 17.65 -7.02
N TYR A 197 3.49 16.76 -7.42
CA TYR A 197 2.35 17.08 -8.26
C TYR A 197 1.20 17.63 -7.40
N GLU A 198 0.79 18.86 -7.65
CA GLU A 198 -0.25 19.56 -6.88
C GLU A 198 -1.68 19.23 -7.33
N GLY A 199 -1.85 18.62 -8.49
CA GLY A 199 -3.17 18.23 -9.00
C GLY A 199 -3.83 17.15 -8.15
N GLY A 200 -5.15 17.27 -7.98
CA GLY A 200 -5.98 16.26 -7.33
C GLY A 200 -6.18 14.99 -8.17
N PRO A 201 -7.04 14.06 -7.73
CA PRO A 201 -7.32 12.85 -8.47
C PRO A 201 -8.04 13.15 -9.78
N THR A 202 -7.58 12.54 -10.86
CA THR A 202 -8.36 12.38 -12.09
C THR A 202 -9.28 11.16 -11.95
N TYR A 203 -10.49 11.25 -12.51
CA TYR A 203 -11.46 10.16 -12.51
C TYR A 203 -11.64 9.65 -13.95
N GLU A 204 -11.57 8.34 -14.13
CA GLU A 204 -11.96 7.70 -15.39
C GLU A 204 -13.47 7.45 -15.36
N ASP A 205 -14.23 8.24 -16.13
CA ASP A 205 -15.62 7.92 -16.48
C ASP A 205 -15.59 6.94 -17.68
N ILE A 206 -16.11 5.73 -17.47
CA ILE A 206 -15.90 4.60 -18.38
C ILE A 206 -16.87 4.61 -19.58
N ASP A 207 -17.97 5.37 -19.48
CA ASP A 207 -19.05 5.44 -20.48
C ASP A 207 -19.25 6.87 -20.98
N GLU A 208 -18.72 7.18 -22.18
CA GLU A 208 -18.96 8.46 -22.88
C GLU A 208 -20.40 8.56 -23.45
N ASP A 209 -21.08 7.42 -23.60
CA ASP A 209 -22.36 7.30 -24.32
C ASP A 209 -23.61 7.70 -23.49
N GLU A 210 -23.55 7.70 -22.15
CA GLU A 210 -24.68 8.06 -21.27
C GLU A 210 -24.52 9.45 -20.63
N VAL A 211 -25.05 10.48 -21.31
CA VAL A 211 -25.04 11.87 -20.83
C VAL A 211 -25.80 12.00 -19.50
N GLY A 212 -25.04 12.16 -18.41
CA GLY A 212 -25.56 12.53 -17.08
C GLY A 212 -25.31 11.54 -15.94
N VAL A 213 -24.61 10.42 -16.18
CA VAL A 213 -24.30 9.43 -15.13
C VAL A 213 -22.78 9.30 -14.94
N ASN A 214 -22.19 10.09 -14.05
CA ASN A 214 -20.77 9.96 -13.66
C ASN A 214 -20.53 8.63 -12.91
N ARG A 215 -20.29 7.55 -13.64
CA ARG A 215 -20.05 6.20 -13.11
C ARG A 215 -18.59 6.03 -12.63
N GLN A 216 -18.07 6.98 -11.83
CA GLN A 216 -16.69 6.95 -11.31
C GLN A 216 -16.35 5.60 -10.64
N VAL A 217 -15.27 4.93 -11.11
CA VAL A 217 -14.84 3.60 -10.61
C VAL A 217 -13.49 3.65 -9.92
N ALA A 218 -12.53 4.29 -10.58
CA ALA A 218 -11.17 4.43 -10.11
C ALA A 218 -10.81 5.91 -9.92
N SER A 219 -9.98 6.20 -8.93
CA SER A 219 -9.27 7.48 -8.83
C SER A 219 -7.83 7.27 -9.27
N HIS A 220 -7.41 8.04 -10.27
CA HIS A 220 -6.06 8.06 -10.80
C HIS A 220 -5.27 9.23 -10.19
N TRP A 221 -4.03 8.97 -9.81
CA TRP A 221 -3.13 9.92 -9.17
C TRP A 221 -1.76 9.92 -9.83
N MET A 222 -1.25 11.09 -10.22
CA MET A 222 0.17 11.25 -10.56
C MET A 222 1.02 11.26 -9.29
N LEU A 223 2.14 10.53 -9.28
CA LEU A 223 3.04 10.42 -8.14
C LEU A 223 4.45 10.94 -8.47
N PRO A 224 5.13 11.65 -7.54
CA PRO A 224 4.71 11.90 -6.15
C PRO A 224 3.63 13.01 -6.05
N SER A 225 2.55 12.78 -5.30
CA SER A 225 1.46 13.76 -5.11
C SER A 225 1.61 14.55 -3.82
N SER A 226 1.25 15.84 -3.81
CA SER A 226 1.16 16.64 -2.57
C SER A 226 0.13 16.09 -1.59
N GLN A 227 -0.95 15.46 -2.08
CA GLN A 227 -2.01 14.87 -1.27
C GLN A 227 -1.56 13.63 -0.46
N PHE A 228 -0.37 13.10 -0.77
CA PHE A 228 0.28 12.01 -0.01
C PHE A 228 1.61 12.44 0.63
N GLU A 229 1.89 13.74 0.73
CA GLU A 229 2.99 14.25 1.57
C GLU A 229 2.74 13.90 3.05
N GLU A 230 3.81 13.60 3.79
CA GLU A 230 3.83 13.19 5.21
C GLU A 230 2.98 11.95 5.58
N LEU A 231 2.22 11.39 4.64
CA LEU A 231 1.34 10.24 4.86
C LEU A 231 2.13 9.03 5.37
N TRP A 232 3.33 8.78 4.83
CA TRP A 232 4.20 7.69 5.26
C TRP A 232 4.77 7.91 6.66
N GLU A 233 5.16 9.14 6.98
CA GLU A 233 5.71 9.56 8.26
C GLU A 233 4.65 9.48 9.37
N SER A 234 3.42 9.94 9.09
CA SER A 234 2.27 9.91 10.01
C SER A 234 1.81 8.50 10.45
N LEU A 235 2.19 7.48 9.67
CA LEU A 235 1.82 6.09 9.92
C LEU A 235 2.81 5.41 10.87
N VAL A 236 2.38 5.20 12.12
CA VAL A 236 3.16 4.51 13.15
C VAL A 236 2.78 3.03 13.20
N PHE A 237 3.77 2.16 13.00
CA PHE A 237 3.66 0.70 13.06
C PHE A 237 4.81 0.12 13.90
N GLN A 238 4.81 -1.21 14.09
CA GLN A 238 5.92 -1.92 14.71
C GLN A 238 7.23 -1.71 13.92
N THR A 239 8.33 -1.56 14.65
CA THR A 239 9.69 -1.38 14.11
C THR A 239 10.02 -2.42 13.03
N GLY A 240 10.57 -1.96 11.92
CA GLY A 240 11.01 -2.74 10.77
C GLY A 240 9.92 -2.96 9.71
N LEU A 241 8.63 -2.80 10.03
CA LEU A 241 7.53 -3.08 9.09
C LEU A 241 7.58 -2.16 7.86
N LYS A 242 7.81 -0.86 8.08
CA LYS A 242 7.86 0.14 7.01
C LYS A 242 9.08 -0.06 6.10
N ALA A 243 10.27 -0.26 6.67
CA ALA A 243 11.46 -0.59 5.88
C ALA A 243 11.32 -1.92 5.12
N THR A 244 10.73 -2.95 5.75
CA THR A 244 10.51 -4.27 5.15
C THR A 244 9.61 -4.22 3.91
N LEU A 245 8.50 -3.48 3.97
CA LEU A 245 7.59 -3.32 2.82
C LEU A 245 8.25 -2.58 1.65
N ILE A 246 8.99 -1.49 1.90
CA ILE A 246 9.76 -0.80 0.85
C ILE A 246 10.78 -1.74 0.22
N ASN A 247 11.54 -2.48 1.03
CA ASN A 247 12.61 -3.35 0.54
C ASN A 247 12.06 -4.53 -0.29
N TYR A 248 10.95 -5.15 0.12
CA TYR A 248 10.27 -6.16 -0.71
C TYR A 248 9.73 -5.56 -2.01
N ALA A 249 9.06 -4.40 -1.96
CA ALA A 249 8.51 -3.75 -3.14
C ALA A 249 9.59 -3.39 -4.18
N LYS A 250 10.70 -2.79 -3.73
CA LYS A 250 11.88 -2.53 -4.57
C LYS A 250 12.47 -3.81 -5.15
N THR A 251 12.50 -4.91 -4.37
CA THR A 251 13.05 -6.20 -4.82
C THR A 251 12.18 -6.86 -5.89
N LEU A 252 10.84 -6.86 -5.74
CA LEU A 252 9.90 -7.39 -6.73
C LEU A 252 10.00 -6.62 -8.07
N LEU A 253 10.06 -5.29 -8.00
CA LEU A 253 10.28 -4.44 -9.18
C LEU A 253 11.68 -4.67 -9.81
N LEU A 254 12.72 -4.84 -9.00
CA LEU A 254 14.07 -5.15 -9.48
C LEU A 254 14.12 -6.51 -10.19
N PHE A 255 13.53 -7.56 -9.62
CA PHE A 255 13.50 -8.90 -10.21
C PHE A 255 12.78 -8.89 -11.55
N SER A 256 11.56 -8.33 -11.58
CA SER A 256 10.72 -8.30 -12.77
C SER A 256 11.39 -7.56 -13.94
N THR A 257 11.92 -6.37 -13.68
CA THR A 257 12.60 -5.55 -14.69
C THR A 257 13.98 -6.06 -15.11
N ARG A 258 14.60 -6.96 -14.33
CA ARG A 258 15.80 -7.71 -14.74
C ARG A 258 15.45 -8.98 -15.54
N GLY A 259 14.17 -9.23 -15.81
CA GLY A 259 13.71 -10.39 -16.58
C GLY A 259 13.84 -11.71 -15.83
N VAL A 260 13.77 -11.70 -14.49
CA VAL A 260 13.80 -12.93 -13.69
C VAL A 260 12.63 -13.83 -14.09
N ASN A 261 12.94 -15.07 -14.49
CA ASN A 261 11.96 -16.01 -15.02
C ASN A 261 10.96 -16.42 -13.94
N SER A 262 9.71 -15.94 -14.06
CA SER A 262 8.62 -16.19 -13.12
C SER A 262 8.22 -17.66 -12.99
N SER A 263 8.60 -18.52 -13.95
CA SER A 263 8.40 -19.98 -13.87
C SER A 263 9.46 -20.71 -13.03
N LEU A 264 10.56 -20.04 -12.68
CA LEU A 264 11.64 -20.56 -11.83
C LEU A 264 11.67 -19.89 -10.45
N ILE A 265 11.37 -18.59 -10.39
CA ILE A 265 11.29 -17.80 -9.16
C ILE A 265 9.95 -17.07 -9.18
N ALA A 266 9.02 -17.50 -8.33
CA ALA A 266 7.70 -16.86 -8.21
C ALA A 266 7.85 -15.38 -7.84
N CYS A 267 7.21 -14.50 -8.62
CA CYS A 267 7.28 -13.04 -8.46
C CYS A 267 6.03 -12.41 -9.09
N ASN A 268 4.93 -12.46 -8.33
CA ASN A 268 3.59 -12.07 -8.75
C ASN A 268 3.32 -10.56 -8.66
N ARG A 269 4.24 -9.78 -8.07
CA ARG A 269 4.15 -8.32 -7.86
C ARG A 269 2.91 -7.88 -7.09
N ILE A 270 2.39 -8.74 -6.21
CA ILE A 270 1.19 -8.49 -5.40
C ILE A 270 1.56 -8.49 -3.91
N ILE A 271 1.31 -7.36 -3.24
CA ILE A 271 1.37 -7.25 -1.78
C ILE A 271 -0.07 -7.15 -1.23
N LEU A 272 -0.45 -8.07 -0.35
CA LEU A 272 -1.73 -8.06 0.36
C LEU A 272 -1.54 -7.58 1.80
N LEU A 273 -2.15 -6.45 2.14
CA LEU A 273 -2.26 -5.94 3.51
C LEU A 273 -3.61 -6.35 4.10
N TYR A 274 -3.64 -7.07 5.22
CA TYR A 274 -4.90 -7.53 5.83
C TYR A 274 -4.93 -7.27 7.34
N GLY A 275 -6.09 -6.91 7.88
CA GLY A 275 -6.19 -6.46 9.28
C GLY A 275 -7.58 -5.97 9.67
N PRO A 276 -7.82 -5.57 10.93
CA PRO A 276 -9.04 -4.88 11.34
C PRO A 276 -9.29 -3.59 10.51
N PRO A 277 -10.54 -3.09 10.44
CA PRO A 277 -10.82 -1.78 9.86
C PRO A 277 -10.18 -0.64 10.69
N GLY A 278 -9.82 0.45 10.03
CA GLY A 278 -9.22 1.63 10.67
C GLY A 278 -7.73 1.52 11.06
N THR A 279 -7.04 0.44 10.70
CA THR A 279 -5.59 0.24 10.98
C THR A 279 -4.64 0.84 9.95
N GLY A 280 -5.15 1.62 8.99
CA GLY A 280 -4.32 2.41 8.05
C GLY A 280 -3.82 1.67 6.80
N LYS A 281 -4.37 0.50 6.46
CA LYS A 281 -3.95 -0.32 5.28
C LYS A 281 -3.91 0.48 3.97
N THR A 282 -5.02 1.12 3.59
CA THR A 282 -5.15 1.93 2.37
C THR A 282 -4.14 3.09 2.35
N SER A 283 -3.98 3.77 3.48
CA SER A 283 -2.98 4.83 3.68
C SER A 283 -1.54 4.32 3.53
N LEU A 284 -1.24 3.11 4.03
CA LEU A 284 0.05 2.46 3.90
C LEU A 284 0.34 2.06 2.45
N CYS A 285 -0.65 1.61 1.67
CA CYS A 285 -0.50 1.39 0.23
C CYS A 285 -0.19 2.68 -0.53
N ARG A 286 -0.95 3.77 -0.28
CA ARG A 286 -0.73 5.09 -0.88
C ARG A 286 0.66 5.64 -0.53
N GLY A 287 1.05 5.58 0.75
CA GLY A 287 2.37 5.98 1.22
C GLY A 287 3.51 5.12 0.65
N LEU A 288 3.29 3.81 0.46
CA LEU A 288 4.25 2.92 -0.19
C LEU A 288 4.43 3.28 -1.67
N ALA A 289 3.34 3.55 -2.40
CA ALA A 289 3.39 4.02 -3.78
C ALA A 289 4.14 5.37 -3.89
N GLN A 290 3.83 6.33 -3.02
CA GLN A 290 4.55 7.61 -2.90
C GLN A 290 6.06 7.38 -2.70
N LYS A 291 6.45 6.57 -1.71
CA LYS A 291 7.88 6.28 -1.43
C LYS A 291 8.58 5.52 -2.56
N LEU A 292 7.88 4.64 -3.28
CA LEU A 292 8.43 3.99 -4.47
C LEU A 292 8.64 4.98 -5.62
N SER A 293 7.70 5.92 -5.85
CA SER A 293 7.86 6.96 -6.88
C SER A 293 9.09 7.85 -6.62
N ILE A 294 9.30 8.24 -5.36
CA ILE A 294 10.47 9.04 -4.95
C ILE A 294 11.76 8.21 -5.04
N GLN A 295 11.77 7.01 -4.44
CA GLN A 295 13.01 6.23 -4.30
C GLN A 295 13.38 5.38 -5.53
N LEU A 296 12.59 5.42 -6.60
CA LEU A 296 12.87 4.81 -7.91
C LEU A 296 12.79 5.82 -9.07
N ASN A 297 12.81 7.13 -8.78
CA ASN A 297 12.82 8.23 -9.75
C ASN A 297 13.97 8.17 -10.79
N GLU A 298 15.15 7.66 -10.40
CA GLU A 298 16.29 7.45 -11.33
C GLU A 298 16.05 6.34 -12.36
N ARG A 299 14.96 5.60 -12.22
CA ARG A 299 14.61 4.40 -12.98
C ARG A 299 13.30 4.56 -13.74
N PHE A 300 12.31 5.19 -13.11
CA PHE A 300 11.00 5.46 -13.68
C PHE A 300 10.80 6.98 -13.70
N THR A 301 10.61 7.54 -14.90
CA THR A 301 10.54 9.00 -15.13
C THR A 301 9.25 9.63 -14.59
N HIS A 302 8.20 8.84 -14.45
CA HIS A 302 6.96 9.21 -13.76
C HIS A 302 6.36 7.96 -13.10
N CYS A 303 5.47 8.19 -12.13
CA CYS A 303 4.76 7.13 -11.43
C CYS A 303 3.28 7.51 -11.34
N GLN A 304 2.41 6.50 -11.34
CA GLN A 304 0.96 6.70 -11.30
C GLN A 304 0.35 5.69 -10.33
N LEU A 305 -0.67 6.10 -9.58
CA LEU A 305 -1.46 5.24 -8.71
C LEU A 305 -2.91 5.19 -9.19
N VAL A 306 -3.37 4.01 -9.59
CA VAL A 306 -4.77 3.74 -9.93
C VAL A 306 -5.40 3.04 -8.73
N GLU A 307 -6.30 3.72 -8.03
CA GLU A 307 -7.01 3.19 -6.86
C GLU A 307 -8.44 2.79 -7.22
N ILE A 308 -8.78 1.53 -6.93
CA ILE A 308 -10.01 0.84 -7.28
C ILE A 308 -10.67 0.36 -5.98
N ASN A 309 -11.82 0.94 -5.61
CA ASN A 309 -12.59 0.48 -4.46
C ASN A 309 -13.55 -0.65 -4.89
N SER A 310 -13.37 -1.85 -4.34
CA SER A 310 -14.11 -3.03 -4.80
C SER A 310 -15.59 -3.04 -4.38
N HIS A 311 -15.97 -2.46 -3.23
CA HIS A 311 -17.39 -2.26 -2.87
C HIS A 311 -18.15 -1.38 -3.87
N SER A 312 -17.48 -0.36 -4.42
CA SER A 312 -18.03 0.52 -5.46
C SER A 312 -18.18 -0.17 -6.82
N LEU A 313 -17.34 -1.17 -7.12
CA LEU A 313 -17.44 -1.99 -8.33
C LEU A 313 -18.71 -2.86 -8.36
N PHE A 314 -19.11 -3.48 -7.25
CA PHE A 314 -20.31 -4.34 -7.24
C PHE A 314 -21.61 -3.55 -7.21
N SER A 315 -21.67 -2.51 -6.39
CA SER A 315 -22.89 -1.72 -6.17
C SER A 315 -23.35 -0.92 -7.38
N LYS A 316 -22.43 -0.40 -8.22
CA LYS A 316 -22.76 0.44 -9.38
C LYS A 316 -23.03 -0.33 -10.68
N TRP A 317 -22.56 -1.57 -10.82
CA TRP A 317 -22.36 -2.21 -12.13
C TRP A 317 -23.04 -3.57 -12.32
N PHE A 318 -24.02 -3.90 -11.47
CA PHE A 318 -24.65 -5.22 -11.38
C PHE A 318 -25.30 -5.75 -12.68
N SER A 319 -25.56 -4.90 -13.68
CA SER A 319 -26.17 -5.24 -14.97
C SER A 319 -25.20 -5.34 -16.16
N GLU A 320 -24.03 -4.69 -16.13
CA GLU A 320 -23.15 -4.54 -17.32
C GLU A 320 -21.66 -4.84 -17.06
N SER A 321 -21.24 -4.72 -15.79
CA SER A 321 -19.89 -4.82 -15.20
C SER A 321 -18.77 -5.49 -16.01
N GLY A 322 -18.97 -6.68 -16.55
CA GLY A 322 -17.89 -7.46 -17.17
C GLY A 322 -17.10 -6.73 -18.28
N LYS A 323 -17.79 -5.94 -19.11
CA LYS A 323 -17.13 -5.12 -20.16
C LYS A 323 -16.37 -3.92 -19.59
N LEU A 324 -16.81 -3.40 -18.45
CA LEU A 324 -16.38 -2.11 -17.92
C LEU A 324 -15.19 -2.28 -16.99
N VAL A 325 -15.16 -3.39 -16.24
CA VAL A 325 -13.94 -3.94 -15.66
C VAL A 325 -12.88 -4.15 -16.75
N GLN A 326 -13.25 -4.69 -17.92
CA GLN A 326 -12.29 -4.81 -19.03
C GLN A 326 -11.80 -3.44 -19.54
N LYS A 327 -12.69 -2.51 -19.91
CA LYS A 327 -12.31 -1.13 -20.32
C LYS A 327 -11.32 -0.48 -19.34
N MET A 328 -11.61 -0.53 -18.04
CA MET A 328 -10.74 0.01 -16.98
C MET A 328 -9.36 -0.65 -16.98
N PHE A 329 -9.31 -2.00 -16.94
CA PHE A 329 -8.02 -2.71 -16.92
C PHE A 329 -7.22 -2.60 -18.22
N ASP A 330 -7.88 -2.30 -19.35
CA ASP A 330 -7.20 -1.98 -20.61
C ASP A 330 -6.69 -0.52 -20.63
N SER A 331 -7.36 0.47 -20.00
CA SER A 331 -6.75 1.81 -19.76
C SER A 331 -5.47 1.69 -18.92
N VAL A 332 -5.51 0.92 -17.82
CA VAL A 332 -4.33 0.67 -16.98
C VAL A 332 -3.20 -0.06 -17.75
N ARG A 333 -3.55 -0.86 -18.76
CA ARG A 333 -2.58 -1.51 -19.67
C ARG A 333 -1.91 -0.50 -20.60
N ASP A 334 -2.66 0.46 -21.13
CA ASP A 334 -2.14 1.52 -22.00
C ASP A 334 -1.24 2.49 -21.21
N LEU A 335 -1.61 2.84 -19.97
CA LEU A 335 -0.73 3.56 -19.03
C LEU A 335 0.56 2.78 -18.75
N ALA A 336 0.48 1.45 -18.60
CA ALA A 336 1.64 0.58 -18.39
C ALA A 336 2.47 0.32 -19.66
N ALA A 337 2.03 0.75 -20.85
CA ALA A 337 2.77 0.56 -22.10
C ALA A 337 4.06 1.39 -22.15
N ASP A 338 4.09 2.57 -21.50
CA ASP A 338 5.34 3.30 -21.25
C ASP A 338 6.16 2.58 -20.17
N ARG A 339 7.25 1.94 -20.60
CA ARG A 339 8.16 1.20 -19.71
C ARG A 339 8.95 2.10 -18.75
N ASN A 340 8.93 3.41 -18.96
CA ASN A 340 9.51 4.40 -18.05
C ASN A 340 8.50 4.87 -16.98
N ALA A 341 7.22 4.51 -17.11
CA ALA A 341 6.19 4.73 -16.10
C ALA A 341 6.21 3.60 -15.06
N LEU A 342 6.17 3.92 -13.76
CA LEU A 342 5.80 2.96 -12.72
C LEU A 342 4.28 3.03 -12.47
N ILE A 343 3.56 1.93 -12.70
CA ILE A 343 2.11 1.86 -12.48
C ILE A 343 1.84 1.08 -11.20
N CYS A 344 1.44 1.79 -10.15
CA CYS A 344 0.92 1.24 -8.92
C CYS A 344 -0.61 1.06 -9.03
N ILE A 345 -1.11 -0.09 -8.64
CA ILE A 345 -2.55 -0.39 -8.63
C ILE A 345 -2.96 -0.73 -7.20
N LEU A 346 -3.89 0.02 -6.62
CA LEU A 346 -4.42 -0.22 -5.28
C LEU A 346 -5.85 -0.76 -5.40
N ILE A 347 -6.07 -1.99 -4.94
CA ILE A 347 -7.37 -2.63 -4.88
C ILE A 347 -7.80 -2.69 -3.41
N ASP A 348 -8.73 -1.83 -3.04
CA ASP A 348 -9.17 -1.66 -1.64
C ASP A 348 -10.37 -2.58 -1.33
N GLU A 349 -10.39 -3.15 -0.12
CA GLU A 349 -11.51 -3.92 0.47
C GLU A 349 -11.86 -5.25 -0.23
N VAL A 350 -10.84 -6.05 -0.62
CA VAL A 350 -11.03 -7.26 -1.45
C VAL A 350 -11.85 -8.41 -0.83
N GLU A 351 -12.22 -8.34 0.45
CA GLU A 351 -13.22 -9.21 1.06
C GLU A 351 -14.60 -9.07 0.40
N SER A 352 -14.92 -7.93 -0.23
CA SER A 352 -16.18 -7.76 -0.97
C SER A 352 -16.30 -8.73 -2.15
N LEU A 353 -15.18 -8.98 -2.85
CA LEU A 353 -15.05 -9.96 -3.93
C LEU A 353 -15.26 -11.40 -3.41
N ALA A 354 -14.71 -11.69 -2.24
CA ALA A 354 -14.85 -12.98 -1.56
C ALA A 354 -16.28 -13.22 -1.07
N ALA A 355 -16.95 -12.18 -0.57
CA ALA A 355 -18.32 -12.22 -0.11
C ALA A 355 -19.28 -12.53 -1.27
N ALA A 356 -19.19 -11.80 -2.39
CA ALA A 356 -19.99 -12.06 -3.59
C ALA A 356 -19.79 -13.49 -4.14
N ARG A 357 -18.54 -13.95 -4.21
CA ARG A 357 -18.23 -15.34 -4.62
C ARG A 357 -18.84 -16.38 -3.68
N SER A 358 -18.91 -16.09 -2.38
CA SER A 358 -19.52 -16.97 -1.37
C SER A 358 -21.06 -16.92 -1.38
N ALA A 359 -21.64 -15.75 -1.67
CA ALA A 359 -23.08 -15.56 -1.84
C ALA A 359 -23.61 -16.34 -3.07
N PHE A 360 -22.87 -16.33 -4.18
CA PHE A 360 -23.17 -17.18 -5.33
C PHE A 360 -23.13 -18.69 -4.99
N VAL A 361 -22.09 -19.16 -4.30
CA VAL A 361 -21.96 -20.59 -3.92
C VAL A 361 -23.09 -21.05 -2.98
N SER A 362 -23.66 -20.15 -2.19
CA SER A 362 -24.84 -20.40 -1.35
C SER A 362 -26.18 -20.16 -2.07
N GLY A 363 -26.17 -19.87 -3.38
CA GLY A 363 -27.36 -19.65 -4.20
C GLY A 363 -28.13 -18.36 -3.89
N SER A 364 -27.50 -17.40 -3.21
CA SER A 364 -28.14 -16.16 -2.73
C SER A 364 -27.86 -14.92 -3.61
N GLU A 365 -26.90 -14.99 -4.53
CA GLU A 365 -26.64 -13.96 -5.55
C GLU A 365 -26.65 -14.56 -6.98
N PRO A 366 -27.00 -13.77 -8.01
CA PRO A 366 -27.00 -14.20 -9.40
C PRO A 366 -25.58 -14.39 -9.96
N SER A 367 -25.49 -15.08 -11.11
CA SER A 367 -24.24 -15.45 -11.78
C SER A 367 -23.32 -14.29 -12.17
N ASP A 368 -23.86 -13.09 -12.32
CA ASP A 368 -23.12 -11.97 -12.90
C ASP A 368 -22.10 -11.39 -11.92
N ALA A 369 -22.38 -11.36 -10.62
CA ALA A 369 -21.40 -10.96 -9.60
C ALA A 369 -20.14 -11.85 -9.64
N LEU A 370 -20.31 -13.18 -9.73
CA LEU A 370 -19.20 -14.12 -9.92
C LEU A 370 -18.43 -13.86 -11.23
N ARG A 371 -19.13 -13.45 -12.30
CA ARG A 371 -18.52 -13.10 -13.58
C ARG A 371 -17.60 -11.87 -13.45
N VAL A 372 -17.98 -10.87 -12.65
CA VAL A 372 -17.12 -9.72 -12.32
C VAL A 372 -15.85 -10.16 -11.58
N VAL A 373 -16.01 -10.96 -10.52
CA VAL A 373 -14.88 -11.46 -9.71
C VAL A 373 -13.87 -12.20 -10.59
N ASN A 374 -14.35 -13.10 -11.46
CA ASN A 374 -13.50 -13.87 -12.37
C ASN A 374 -12.84 -13.00 -13.45
N ALA A 375 -13.55 -12.02 -14.02
CA ALA A 375 -12.98 -11.08 -14.98
C ALA A 375 -11.87 -10.22 -14.34
N MET A 376 -12.11 -9.71 -13.14
CA MET A 376 -11.14 -8.92 -12.37
C MET A 376 -9.90 -9.72 -12.01
N LEU A 377 -10.05 -10.96 -11.51
CA LEU A 377 -8.91 -11.86 -11.25
C LEU A 377 -8.11 -12.16 -12.52
N THR A 378 -8.77 -12.35 -13.66
CA THR A 378 -8.11 -12.57 -14.96
C THR A 378 -7.32 -11.35 -15.41
N GLN A 379 -7.82 -10.13 -15.19
CA GLN A 379 -7.10 -8.90 -15.53
C GLN A 379 -5.93 -8.62 -14.58
N ILE A 380 -6.07 -8.92 -13.29
CA ILE A 380 -4.95 -8.92 -12.32
C ILE A 380 -3.86 -9.90 -12.76
N ASP A 381 -4.25 -11.11 -13.19
CA ASP A 381 -3.32 -12.10 -13.75
C ASP A 381 -2.62 -11.64 -15.04
N SER A 382 -3.28 -10.80 -15.84
CA SER A 382 -2.70 -10.18 -17.04
C SER A 382 -1.73 -9.06 -16.69
N LEU A 383 -2.15 -8.06 -15.91
CA LEU A 383 -1.33 -6.90 -15.59
C LEU A 383 -0.10 -7.24 -14.73
N ARG A 384 -0.20 -8.25 -13.86
CA ARG A 384 0.97 -8.73 -13.08
C ARG A 384 2.09 -9.35 -13.92
N THR A 385 1.94 -9.46 -15.24
CA THR A 385 3.04 -9.82 -16.15
C THR A 385 3.92 -8.61 -16.50
N LEU A 386 3.36 -7.40 -16.56
CA LEU A 386 4.01 -6.18 -17.07
C LEU A 386 5.12 -5.69 -16.11
N PRO A 387 6.37 -5.50 -16.56
CA PRO A 387 7.53 -5.41 -15.67
C PRO A 387 7.59 -4.16 -14.79
N ASN A 388 6.78 -3.16 -15.14
CA ASN A 388 6.64 -1.85 -14.51
C ASN A 388 5.30 -1.67 -13.77
N VAL A 389 4.51 -2.75 -13.61
CA VAL A 389 3.29 -2.76 -12.78
C VAL A 389 3.57 -3.35 -11.40
N MET A 390 3.00 -2.74 -10.37
CA MET A 390 2.94 -3.28 -9.01
C MET A 390 1.53 -3.18 -8.44
N ILE A 391 1.07 -4.24 -7.77
CA ILE A 391 -0.29 -4.34 -7.25
C ILE A 391 -0.28 -4.42 -5.72
N PHE A 392 -1.11 -3.58 -5.10
CA PHE A 392 -1.41 -3.56 -3.68
C PHE A 392 -2.87 -3.94 -3.47
N CYS A 393 -3.13 -4.91 -2.60
CA CYS A 393 -4.49 -5.27 -2.19
C CYS A 393 -4.66 -4.98 -0.70
N THR A 394 -5.81 -4.47 -0.27
CA THR A 394 -6.16 -4.38 1.17
C THR A 394 -7.34 -5.27 1.50
N SER A 395 -7.40 -5.77 2.73
CA SER A 395 -8.58 -6.48 3.22
C SER A 395 -8.89 -6.29 4.71
N ASN A 396 -10.18 -6.19 5.04
CA ASN A 396 -10.68 -6.23 6.42
C ASN A 396 -11.01 -7.67 6.85
N ILE A 397 -10.47 -8.10 8.00
CA ILE A 397 -10.68 -9.44 8.58
C ILE A 397 -12.10 -9.59 9.21
N THR A 398 -13.01 -8.67 8.91
CA THR A 398 -14.44 -8.75 9.24
C THR A 398 -15.21 -9.76 8.38
N GLY A 399 -14.57 -10.32 7.34
CA GLY A 399 -15.11 -11.40 6.52
C GLY A 399 -14.02 -12.39 6.09
N ALA A 400 -14.40 -13.36 5.25
CA ALA A 400 -13.44 -14.25 4.61
C ALA A 400 -12.66 -13.50 3.52
N ILE A 401 -11.34 -13.68 3.47
CA ILE A 401 -10.49 -13.20 2.36
C ILE A 401 -10.48 -14.29 1.29
N ASP A 402 -10.59 -13.92 0.01
CA ASP A 402 -10.58 -14.91 -1.07
C ASP A 402 -9.21 -15.61 -1.17
N LEU A 403 -9.23 -16.95 -1.20
CA LEU A 403 -8.05 -17.77 -1.50
C LEU A 403 -7.39 -17.35 -2.82
N ALA A 404 -8.16 -16.91 -3.82
CA ALA A 404 -7.64 -16.42 -5.09
C ALA A 404 -6.73 -15.18 -4.96
N PHE A 405 -6.96 -14.31 -3.97
CA PHE A 405 -6.07 -13.18 -3.66
C PHE A 405 -4.90 -13.62 -2.78
N ILE A 406 -5.15 -14.53 -1.82
CA ILE A 406 -4.11 -15.09 -0.96
C ILE A 406 -3.06 -15.83 -1.80
N ASP A 407 -3.45 -16.72 -2.71
CA ASP A 407 -2.52 -17.56 -3.48
C ASP A 407 -1.72 -16.76 -4.53
N ARG A 408 -2.19 -15.56 -4.90
CA ARG A 408 -1.50 -14.63 -5.80
C ARG A 408 -0.54 -13.68 -5.09
N ALA A 409 -0.71 -13.39 -3.80
CA ALA A 409 0.13 -12.44 -3.08
C ALA A 409 1.51 -13.02 -2.71
N ASP A 410 2.59 -12.36 -3.14
CA ASP A 410 3.97 -12.69 -2.74
C ASP A 410 4.19 -12.37 -1.25
N ILE A 411 3.64 -11.23 -0.80
CA ILE A 411 3.72 -10.74 0.57
C ILE A 411 2.31 -10.64 1.15
N LYS A 412 2.13 -11.22 2.35
CA LYS A 412 0.88 -11.23 3.12
C LYS A 412 1.17 -10.59 4.46
N GLN A 413 0.96 -9.28 4.57
CA GLN A 413 1.29 -8.53 5.78
C GLN A 413 0.04 -8.27 6.63
N TYR A 414 0.05 -8.80 7.84
CA TYR A 414 -0.95 -8.47 8.85
C TYR A 414 -0.72 -7.06 9.39
N ILE A 415 -1.76 -6.22 9.43
CA ILE A 415 -1.78 -4.86 9.96
C ILE A 415 -2.83 -4.78 11.07
N GLY A 416 -2.43 -5.18 12.28
CA GLY A 416 -3.26 -5.16 13.49
C GLY A 416 -3.52 -3.75 14.03
N ASN A 417 -4.14 -3.69 15.21
CA ASN A 417 -4.19 -2.44 15.98
C ASN A 417 -2.77 -2.06 16.47
N PRO A 418 -2.47 -0.77 16.68
CA PRO A 418 -1.17 -0.32 17.17
C PRO A 418 -0.83 -0.87 18.58
N SER A 419 0.45 -1.11 18.85
CA SER A 419 0.96 -1.40 20.21
C SER A 419 0.85 -0.17 21.11
N LYS A 420 1.02 -0.33 22.43
CA LYS A 420 1.01 0.77 23.41
C LYS A 420 1.98 1.90 23.06
N ASP A 421 3.14 1.53 22.53
CA ASP A 421 4.22 2.44 22.11
C ASP A 421 3.86 3.16 20.80
N ALA A 422 3.20 2.46 19.87
CA ALA A 422 2.66 3.07 18.66
C ALA A 422 1.46 4.00 18.96
N ILE A 423 0.58 3.62 19.90
CA ILE A 423 -0.50 4.47 20.42
C ILE A 423 0.11 5.73 21.05
N TYR A 424 1.13 5.58 21.90
CA TYR A 424 1.81 6.69 22.56
C TYR A 424 2.38 7.68 21.53
N ARG A 425 3.13 7.18 20.53
CA ARG A 425 3.70 8.02 19.46
C ARG A 425 2.61 8.69 18.61
N ILE A 426 1.46 8.03 18.37
CA ILE A 426 0.31 8.66 17.69
C ILE A 426 -0.24 9.81 18.53
N LEU A 427 -0.56 9.57 19.81
CA LEU A 427 -1.09 10.59 20.72
C LEU A 427 -0.10 11.74 20.95
N GLN A 428 1.20 11.45 21.03
CA GLN A 428 2.29 12.41 21.08
C GLN A 428 2.33 13.29 19.82
N SER A 429 2.26 12.69 18.63
CA SER A 429 2.20 13.46 17.37
C SER A 429 0.98 14.39 17.31
N CYS A 430 -0.17 13.93 17.82
CA CYS A 430 -1.38 14.74 17.90
C CYS A 430 -1.24 15.89 18.93
N LEU A 431 -0.65 15.64 20.10
CA LEU A 431 -0.45 16.68 21.12
C LEU A 431 0.57 17.73 20.67
N GLN A 432 1.65 17.31 20.01
CA GLN A 432 2.62 18.21 19.38
C GLN A 432 1.97 19.09 18.31
N GLU A 433 1.09 18.54 17.48
CA GLU A 433 0.35 19.30 16.47
C GLU A 433 -0.64 20.30 17.11
N MET A 434 -1.37 19.89 18.16
CA MET A 434 -2.26 20.80 18.91
C MET A 434 -1.50 21.94 19.59
N MET A 435 -0.27 21.70 20.07
CA MET A 435 0.63 22.73 20.58
C MET A 435 1.17 23.64 19.47
N ARG A 436 1.57 23.07 18.33
CA ARG A 436 2.05 23.81 17.14
C ARG A 436 0.97 24.74 16.57
N ALA A 437 -0.29 24.30 16.60
CA ALA A 437 -1.46 25.06 16.20
C ALA A 437 -1.93 26.10 17.24
N GLY A 438 -1.32 26.15 18.43
CA GLY A 438 -1.69 27.07 19.52
C GLY A 438 -2.99 26.71 20.27
N LEU A 439 -3.61 25.57 19.95
CA LEU A 439 -4.84 25.08 20.59
C LEU A 439 -4.55 24.50 21.99
N VAL A 440 -3.33 24.00 22.22
CA VAL A 440 -2.83 23.59 23.53
C VAL A 440 -1.66 24.50 23.94
N SER A 441 -1.74 25.10 25.13
CA SER A 441 -0.81 26.13 25.58
C SER A 441 -0.49 26.03 27.08
N PRO A 442 0.74 26.38 27.52
CA PRO A 442 1.92 26.65 26.70
C PRO A 442 2.45 25.36 26.03
N PRO A 443 3.23 25.45 24.94
CA PRO A 443 3.97 24.31 24.40
C PRO A 443 4.94 23.75 25.45
N GLN A 444 4.97 22.43 25.61
CA GLN A 444 5.83 21.74 26.58
C GLN A 444 6.59 20.59 25.89
N PRO A 445 7.84 20.30 26.29
CA PRO A 445 8.59 19.17 25.74
C PRO A 445 7.92 17.85 26.15
N LEU A 446 7.76 16.95 25.19
CA LEU A 446 7.34 15.57 25.41
C LEU A 446 8.52 14.65 25.18
N LEU A 447 8.79 13.77 26.14
CA LEU A 447 9.82 12.74 26.05
C LEU A 447 9.39 11.68 25.04
N ASP A 448 10.35 11.01 24.38
CA ASP A 448 10.02 9.81 23.60
C ASP A 448 9.89 8.60 24.53
N GLU A 449 9.35 7.51 23.98
CA GLU A 449 9.22 6.22 24.68
C GLU A 449 10.55 5.75 25.28
N ARG A 450 11.68 5.91 24.56
CA ARG A 450 13.01 5.49 25.02
C ARG A 450 13.49 6.34 26.19
N ALA A 451 13.28 7.65 26.16
CA ALA A 451 13.57 8.54 27.28
C ALA A 451 12.72 8.19 28.52
N LEU A 452 11.44 7.82 28.36
CA LEU A 452 10.62 7.34 29.48
C LEU A 452 11.18 6.08 30.13
N HIS A 453 11.57 5.07 29.33
CA HIS A 453 12.27 3.87 29.84
C HIS A 453 13.60 4.22 30.53
N LEU A 454 14.39 5.14 29.98
CA LEU A 454 15.66 5.59 30.57
C LEU A 454 15.48 6.37 31.88
N THR A 455 14.32 7.01 32.08
CA THR A 455 13.94 7.63 33.37
C THR A 455 13.29 6.64 34.35
N GLU A 456 13.27 5.34 34.05
CA GLU A 456 12.60 4.29 34.84
C GLU A 456 11.13 4.62 35.20
N PHE A 457 10.46 5.40 34.34
CA PHE A 457 9.11 5.96 34.55
C PHE A 457 8.94 6.80 35.83
N VAL A 458 10.02 7.36 36.39
CA VAL A 458 10.00 8.19 37.61
C VAL A 458 9.24 9.50 37.38
N GLU A 459 8.21 9.76 38.20
CA GLU A 459 7.41 10.99 38.17
C GLU A 459 8.18 12.20 38.74
N ASN A 460 8.30 13.23 37.92
CA ASN A 460 8.82 14.56 38.22
C ASN A 460 8.24 15.58 37.23
N GLU A 461 8.49 16.87 37.42
CA GLU A 461 7.90 17.95 36.59
C GLU A 461 8.18 17.81 35.08
N ALA A 462 9.33 17.25 34.68
CA ALA A 462 9.68 17.05 33.28
C ALA A 462 9.11 15.75 32.67
N THR A 463 8.82 14.73 33.48
CA THR A 463 8.24 13.46 33.02
C THR A 463 6.71 13.43 33.10
N LEU A 464 6.09 14.19 34.01
CA LEU A 464 4.67 14.09 34.37
C LEU A 464 3.72 14.13 33.17
N LEU A 465 3.84 15.12 32.27
CA LEU A 465 2.96 15.23 31.10
C LEU A 465 3.14 14.03 30.15
N SER A 466 4.39 13.60 29.98
CA SER A 466 4.74 12.46 29.12
C SER A 466 4.25 11.12 29.70
N LEU A 467 4.28 10.97 31.03
CA LEU A 467 3.80 9.80 31.76
C LEU A 467 2.27 9.71 31.79
N SER A 468 1.56 10.83 31.96
CA SER A 468 0.10 10.88 31.84
C SER A 468 -0.37 10.51 30.43
N LEU A 469 0.31 11.00 29.39
CA LEU A 469 0.06 10.60 28.01
C LEU A 469 0.36 9.11 27.76
N TYR A 470 1.38 8.55 28.43
CA TYR A 470 1.72 7.12 28.35
C TYR A 470 0.69 6.23 29.06
N ARG A 471 0.17 6.65 30.23
CA ARG A 471 -0.96 6.00 30.92
C ARG A 471 -2.21 5.95 30.05
N LEU A 472 -2.55 7.08 29.40
CA LEU A 472 -3.63 7.13 28.41
C LEU A 472 -3.38 6.18 27.22
N ALA A 473 -2.15 6.09 26.73
CA ALA A 473 -1.79 5.17 25.65
C ALA A 473 -1.92 3.69 26.05
N GLN A 474 -1.65 3.35 27.32
CA GLN A 474 -1.90 2.02 27.87
C GLN A 474 -3.40 1.71 27.98
N ALA A 475 -4.21 2.68 28.42
CA ALA A 475 -5.67 2.54 28.49
C ALA A 475 -6.31 2.39 27.09
N CYS A 476 -5.77 3.06 26.07
CA CYS A 476 -6.25 3.01 24.68
C CYS A 476 -5.93 1.71 23.91
N GLU A 477 -5.51 0.63 24.58
CA GLU A 477 -5.19 -0.65 23.94
C GLU A 477 -6.40 -1.22 23.15
N GLY A 478 -6.16 -1.69 21.92
CA GLY A 478 -7.21 -2.24 21.07
C GLY A 478 -8.09 -1.22 20.32
N ILE A 479 -7.85 0.08 20.50
CA ILE A 479 -8.42 1.15 19.65
C ILE A 479 -7.71 1.15 18.28
N SER A 480 -8.46 1.44 17.19
CA SER A 480 -7.89 1.55 15.84
C SER A 480 -7.16 2.89 15.62
N GLY A 481 -6.16 2.93 14.73
CA GLY A 481 -5.44 4.15 14.39
C GLY A 481 -6.35 5.31 13.94
N ARG A 482 -7.41 5.00 13.18
CA ARG A 482 -8.47 5.97 12.78
C ARG A 482 -9.19 6.57 13.99
N CYS A 483 -9.51 5.76 14.99
CA CYS A 483 -10.16 6.23 16.22
C CYS A 483 -9.21 7.09 17.07
N LEU A 484 -7.95 6.67 17.25
CA LEU A 484 -6.93 7.43 17.99
C LEU A 484 -6.73 8.84 17.40
N ARG A 485 -6.61 8.95 16.06
CA ARG A 485 -6.49 10.25 15.39
C ARG A 485 -7.78 11.08 15.39
N LYS A 486 -8.93 10.53 15.83
CA LYS A 486 -10.19 11.27 16.05
C LYS A 486 -10.31 11.81 17.48
N LEU A 487 -9.64 11.22 18.48
CA LEU A 487 -9.72 11.65 19.88
C LEU A 487 -9.41 13.14 20.10
N PRO A 488 -8.38 13.76 19.48
CA PRO A 488 -8.05 15.17 19.68
C PRO A 488 -9.21 16.13 19.37
N LEU A 489 -9.91 15.91 18.25
CA LEU A 489 -11.03 16.73 17.81
C LEU A 489 -12.23 16.61 18.77
N LEU A 490 -12.54 15.38 19.18
CA LEU A 490 -13.64 15.11 20.10
C LEU A 490 -13.38 15.67 21.51
N ALA A 491 -12.16 15.49 22.02
CA ALA A 491 -11.73 16.03 23.31
C ALA A 491 -11.78 17.56 23.30
N PHE A 492 -11.24 18.21 22.26
CA PHE A 492 -11.25 19.67 22.16
C PHE A 492 -12.68 20.23 22.08
N SER A 493 -13.58 19.60 21.33
CA SER A 493 -15.00 19.99 21.30
C SER A 493 -15.63 19.93 22.70
N SER A 494 -15.45 18.81 23.41
CA SER A 494 -16.02 18.62 24.76
C SER A 494 -15.45 19.59 25.80
N LEU A 495 -14.21 20.06 25.63
CA LEU A 495 -13.56 21.04 26.51
C LEU A 495 -14.10 22.47 26.27
N LEU A 496 -14.48 22.81 25.02
CA LEU A 496 -15.18 24.05 24.72
C LEU A 496 -16.62 24.03 25.29
N ASP A 497 -17.35 22.93 25.09
CA ASP A 497 -18.74 22.76 25.56
C ASP A 497 -18.85 22.83 27.10
N THR A 498 -17.78 22.48 27.83
CA THR A 498 -17.72 22.54 29.30
C THR A 498 -17.29 23.91 29.86
N GLY A 499 -17.21 24.95 29.01
CA GLY A 499 -17.16 26.35 29.44
C GLY A 499 -15.89 26.77 30.19
N HIS A 500 -14.81 25.99 30.12
CA HIS A 500 -13.53 26.33 30.75
C HIS A 500 -12.79 27.48 30.03
N THR A 501 -13.23 27.81 28.81
CA THR A 501 -12.78 28.98 28.05
C THR A 501 -13.81 30.12 28.16
N GLY A 502 -13.48 31.17 28.91
CA GLY A 502 -14.11 32.47 28.69
C GLY A 502 -13.88 32.92 27.24
N THR A 503 -14.79 33.70 26.67
CA THR A 503 -14.97 33.91 25.20
C THR A 503 -13.82 34.61 24.45
N GLU A 504 -12.63 34.73 25.06
CA GLU A 504 -11.43 35.36 24.50
C GLU A 504 -10.21 34.41 24.47
N GLN A 505 -10.24 33.24 25.13
CA GLN A 505 -9.13 32.27 25.13
C GLN A 505 -9.51 30.95 24.44
N LEU A 506 -9.08 30.78 23.19
CA LEU A 506 -9.30 29.58 22.37
C LEU A 506 -8.21 28.49 22.56
N SER A 507 -7.51 28.50 23.69
CA SER A 507 -6.39 27.58 23.98
C SER A 507 -6.57 26.91 25.35
N VAL A 508 -6.35 25.60 25.42
CA VAL A 508 -6.54 24.78 26.64
C VAL A 508 -5.19 24.34 27.22
N GLY A 509 -5.13 24.12 28.54
CA GLY A 509 -3.92 23.59 29.20
C GLY A 509 -3.60 22.15 28.77
N ALA A 510 -2.31 21.81 28.69
CA ALA A 510 -1.88 20.50 28.23
C ALA A 510 -2.38 19.35 29.12
N SER A 511 -2.47 19.56 30.44
CA SER A 511 -3.02 18.60 31.40
C SER A 511 -4.52 18.39 31.20
N ASP A 512 -5.29 19.48 31.06
CA ASP A 512 -6.74 19.46 30.90
C ASP A 512 -7.12 18.80 29.56
N PHE A 513 -6.31 19.04 28.52
CA PHE A 513 -6.46 18.39 27.23
C PHE A 513 -6.20 16.87 27.28
N ILE A 514 -5.19 16.41 28.04
CA ILE A 514 -4.99 14.97 28.28
C ILE A 514 -6.16 14.38 29.08
N GLN A 515 -6.71 15.10 30.05
CA GLN A 515 -7.90 14.65 30.79
C GLN A 515 -9.14 14.55 29.88
N GLY A 516 -9.34 15.51 28.97
CA GLY A 516 -10.40 15.45 27.96
C GLY A 516 -10.21 14.27 26.97
N LEU A 517 -8.97 14.00 26.54
CA LEU A 517 -8.66 12.82 25.74
C LEU A 517 -8.99 11.52 26.49
N GLU A 518 -8.70 11.45 27.79
CA GLU A 518 -9.01 10.28 28.63
C GLU A 518 -10.52 10.07 28.79
N GLN A 519 -11.29 11.13 29.05
CA GLN A 519 -12.76 11.05 29.14
C GLN A 519 -13.39 10.53 27.84
N ILE A 520 -12.98 11.10 26.70
CA ILE A 520 -13.47 10.67 25.39
C ILE A 520 -13.01 9.25 25.03
N ALA A 521 -11.78 8.84 25.39
CA ALA A 521 -11.32 7.47 25.17
C ALA A 521 -12.21 6.46 25.92
N HIS A 522 -12.51 6.70 27.20
CA HIS A 522 -13.44 5.88 27.97
C HIS A 522 -14.85 5.84 27.37
N GLN A 523 -15.37 6.97 26.88
CA GLN A 523 -16.66 7.01 26.17
C GLN A 523 -16.63 6.17 24.89
N GLN A 524 -15.59 6.27 24.07
CA GLN A 524 -15.45 5.49 22.83
C GLN A 524 -15.31 3.98 23.08
N PHE A 525 -14.72 3.56 24.21
CA PHE A 525 -14.77 2.16 24.64
C PHE A 525 -16.20 1.72 24.98
N LYS A 526 -16.91 2.49 25.81
CA LYS A 526 -18.28 2.17 26.25
C LYS A 526 -19.27 2.08 25.08
N GLU A 527 -19.24 3.05 24.17
CA GLU A 527 -20.04 3.03 22.94
C GLU A 527 -19.77 1.77 22.09
N ARG A 528 -18.50 1.37 21.98
CA ARG A 528 -18.10 0.17 21.24
C ARG A 528 -18.56 -1.12 21.92
N GLU A 529 -18.49 -1.22 23.24
CA GLU A 529 -19.02 -2.38 23.99
C GLU A 529 -20.55 -2.48 23.84
N GLU A 530 -21.27 -1.36 23.96
CA GLU A 530 -22.72 -1.32 23.78
C GLU A 530 -23.13 -1.75 22.35
N LEU A 531 -22.42 -1.28 21.32
CA LEU A 531 -22.62 -1.70 19.92
C LEU A 531 -22.33 -3.20 19.71
N LEU A 532 -21.24 -3.74 20.27
CA LEU A 532 -20.93 -5.16 20.19
C LEU A 532 -22.00 -6.02 20.89
N MET A 533 -22.42 -5.64 22.09
CA MET A 533 -23.48 -6.32 22.84
C MET A 533 -24.83 -6.30 22.11
N ASN A 534 -25.15 -5.21 21.41
CA ASN A 534 -26.36 -5.10 20.61
C ASN A 534 -26.29 -5.95 19.32
N ASN A 535 -25.12 -6.03 18.68
CA ASN A 535 -24.92 -6.93 17.54
C ASN A 535 -25.07 -8.40 17.94
N TYR A 536 -24.43 -8.85 19.04
CA TYR A 536 -24.60 -10.20 19.58
C TYR A 536 -26.06 -10.54 19.93
N LYS A 537 -26.83 -9.59 20.47
CA LYS A 537 -28.28 -9.75 20.65
C LYS A 537 -29.00 -9.90 19.30
N SER A 538 -28.69 -9.06 18.31
CA SER A 538 -29.33 -9.12 16.99
C SER A 538 -29.11 -10.46 16.28
N ASP A 539 -27.89 -11.02 16.34
CA ASP A 539 -27.57 -12.27 15.67
C ASP A 539 -28.07 -13.50 16.42
N SER A 540 -28.13 -13.47 17.76
CA SER A 540 -28.78 -14.53 18.54
C SER A 540 -30.31 -14.55 18.36
N PHE A 541 -30.94 -13.40 18.10
CA PHE A 541 -32.34 -13.36 17.64
C PHE A 541 -32.52 -13.94 16.23
N LYS A 542 -31.64 -13.61 15.26
CA LYS A 542 -31.65 -14.23 13.91
C LYS A 542 -31.45 -15.75 13.98
N PHE A 543 -30.56 -16.23 14.86
CA PHE A 543 -30.32 -17.66 15.05
C PHE A 543 -31.51 -18.40 15.65
N ARG A 544 -32.28 -17.77 16.54
CA ARG A 544 -33.55 -18.34 17.05
C ARG A 544 -34.64 -18.42 15.99
N GLY A 545 -34.76 -17.41 15.13
CA GLY A 545 -35.71 -17.43 14.01
C GLY A 545 -35.53 -18.65 13.11
N LYS A 546 -34.29 -18.92 12.68
CA LYS A 546 -33.94 -20.08 11.82
C LYS A 546 -34.01 -21.47 12.50
N ILE A 547 -34.60 -21.57 13.70
CA ILE A 547 -34.81 -22.84 14.41
C ILE A 547 -36.33 -23.06 14.67
N GLN A 548 -37.21 -22.17 14.20
CA GLN A 548 -38.67 -22.28 14.35
C GLN A 548 -39.46 -22.36 13.02
N ASP A 549 -38.77 -22.36 11.88
CA ASP A 549 -39.31 -22.61 10.53
C ASP A 549 -38.82 -23.97 9.99
#